data_AF-A0A2X5NWY4-F1
#
_entry.id   AF-A0A2X5NWY4-F1
#
_cell.length_a   1.000
_cell.length_b   1.000
_cell.length_c   1.000
_cell.angle_alpha   90.00
_cell.angle_beta   90.00
_cell.angle_gamma   90.00
#
_symmetry.space_group_name_H-M   'P 1'
#
loop_
_entity.id
_entity.type
_entity.pdbx_description
1 polymer ?
#
loop_
_entity_poly.entity_id
_entity_poly.type
_entity_poly.pdbx_seq_one_letter_code
_entity_poly.pdbx_strand_id
1 'polypeptide(L)' 'MGVRPPTAEWGSMVAEGGKVIFDQWWVAAAPGGAILLASLTFNFIGDGLRDRLDSRHDS' A
#
# COMPACT_ATOMS: atom_id res chain seq x y z
N MET A 1 46.62 -7.98 -1.42
CA MET A 1 45.70 -8.50 -2.45
C MET A 1 44.31 -8.04 -2.07
N GLY A 2 43.79 -7.02 -2.76
CA GLY A 2 42.57 -6.30 -2.37
C GLY A 2 41.31 -7.02 -2.81
N VAL A 3 40.37 -7.20 -1.87
CA VAL A 3 38.99 -7.53 -2.19
C VAL A 3 38.31 -6.21 -2.53
N ARG A 4 37.99 -6.00 -3.82
CA ARG A 4 37.06 -4.94 -4.21
C ARG A 4 35.75 -5.21 -3.48
N PRO A 5 35.24 -4.29 -2.65
CA PRO A 5 33.86 -4.38 -2.19
C PRO A 5 33.00 -4.52 -3.44
N PRO A 6 31.96 -5.37 -3.46
CA PRO A 6 31.00 -5.29 -4.55
C PRO A 6 30.53 -3.85 -4.57
N THR A 7 30.89 -3.13 -5.64
CA THR A 7 30.36 -1.79 -5.88
C THR A 7 28.85 -2.01 -5.81
N ALA A 8 28.20 -1.50 -4.78
CA ALA A 8 26.76 -1.55 -4.62
C ALA A 8 26.18 -0.64 -5.71
N GLU A 9 26.24 -1.14 -6.94
CA GLU A 9 25.64 -0.53 -8.11
C GLU A 9 24.14 -0.71 -7.92
N TRP A 10 23.40 0.38 -7.98
CA TRP A 10 21.96 0.42 -7.81
C TRP A 10 21.24 -0.72 -8.58
N GLY A 11 21.79 -1.12 -9.74
CA GLY A 11 21.29 -2.27 -10.52
C GLY A 11 21.45 -3.64 -9.84
N SER A 12 22.58 -3.91 -9.18
CA SER A 12 22.80 -5.17 -8.44
C SER A 12 21.89 -5.28 -7.21
N MET A 13 21.65 -4.18 -6.50
CA MET A 13 20.74 -4.12 -5.36
C MET A 13 19.28 -4.32 -5.77
N VAL A 14 18.87 -3.81 -6.94
CA VAL A 14 17.54 -4.05 -7.51
C VAL A 14 17.39 -5.50 -7.97
N ALA A 15 18.43 -6.07 -8.61
CA ALA A 15 18.42 -7.47 -9.05
C ALA A 15 18.40 -8.47 -7.88
N GLU A 16 19.08 -8.15 -6.78
CA GLU A 16 19.11 -8.97 -5.55
C GLU A 16 17.85 -8.76 -4.70
N GLY A 17 17.36 -7.52 -4.58
CA GLY A 17 16.06 -7.22 -3.96
C GLY A 17 14.88 -7.89 -4.66
N GLY A 18 14.95 -8.04 -5.99
CA GLY A 18 14.00 -8.81 -6.79
C GLY A 18 13.84 -10.26 -6.36
N LYS A 19 14.90 -10.89 -5.84
CA LYS A 19 14.86 -12.28 -5.34
C LYS A 19 14.20 -12.40 -3.96
N VAL A 20 14.14 -11.33 -3.17
CA VAL A 20 13.52 -11.28 -1.83
C VAL A 20 12.06 -10.83 -1.89
N ILE A 21 11.64 -10.13 -2.96
CA ILE A 21 10.27 -9.63 -3.16
C ILE A 21 9.21 -10.75 -3.17
N PHE A 22 9.55 -11.98 -3.56
CA PHE A 22 8.60 -13.09 -3.56
C PHE A 22 8.36 -13.72 -2.18
N ASP A 23 9.24 -13.51 -1.20
CA ASP A 23 9.11 -14.12 0.12
C ASP A 23 8.24 -13.28 1.09
N GLN A 24 8.27 -11.94 0.98
CA GLN A 24 7.64 -11.02 1.94
C GLN A 24 6.64 -10.04 1.28
N TRP A 25 5.84 -10.51 0.32
CA TRP A 25 4.87 -9.67 -0.42
C TRP A 25 3.87 -8.91 0.49
N TRP A 26 3.60 -9.44 1.68
CA TRP A 26 2.72 -8.80 2.67
C TRP A 26 3.30 -7.51 3.27
N VAL A 27 4.63 -7.34 3.29
CA VAL A 27 5.27 -6.13 3.82
C VAL A 27 4.95 -4.91 2.93
N ALA A 28 4.79 -5.13 1.62
CA ALA A 28 4.32 -4.12 0.69
C ALA A 28 2.78 -4.01 0.64
N ALA A 29 2.07 -5.13 0.78
CA ALA A 29 0.61 -5.16 0.73
C ALA A 29 -0.07 -4.57 1.98
N ALA A 30 0.56 -4.67 3.16
CA ALA A 30 0.02 -4.17 4.43
C ALA A 30 -0.25 -2.65 4.44
N PRO A 31 0.70 -1.76 4.10
CA PRO A 31 0.44 -0.33 4.05
C PRO A 31 -0.58 0.03 2.95
N GLY A 32 -0.55 -0.66 1.81
CA GLY A 32 -1.54 -0.48 0.74
C GLY A 32 -2.96 -0.84 1.19
N GLY A 33 -3.12 -1.98 1.87
CA GLY A 33 -4.39 -2.44 2.42
C GLY A 33 -4.94 -1.50 3.51
N ALA A 34 -4.08 -0.98 4.38
CA ALA A 34 -4.48 -0.03 5.42
C ALA A 34 -5.06 1.27 4.83
N ILE A 35 -4.41 1.83 3.79
CA ILE A 35 -4.88 3.03 3.11
C ILE A 35 -6.20 2.77 2.37
N LEU A 36 -6.32 1.63 1.68
CA LEU A 36 -7.55 1.25 0.99
C LEU A 36 -8.72 1.08 1.98
N LEU A 37 -8.51 0.39 3.10
CA LEU A 37 -9.53 0.22 4.14
C LEU A 37 -9.93 1.54 4.78
N ALA A 38 -8.96 2.41 5.08
CA ALA A 38 -9.24 3.75 5.59
C ALA A 38 -10.08 4.54 4.58
N SER A 39 -9.66 4.57 3.32
CA SER A 39 -10.38 5.26 2.24
C SER A 39 -11.79 4.71 2.05
N LEU A 40 -11.97 3.39 2.04
CA LEU A 40 -13.29 2.75 1.97
C LEU A 40 -14.16 3.13 3.18
N THR A 41 -13.61 3.11 4.38
CA THR A 41 -14.33 3.48 5.61
C THR A 41 -14.80 4.93 5.54
N PHE A 42 -13.94 5.85 5.12
CA PHE A 42 -14.33 7.26 4.94
C PHE A 42 -15.36 7.44 3.82
N ASN A 43 -15.22 6.73 2.68
CA ASN A 43 -16.20 6.76 1.60
C ASN A 43 -17.57 6.24 2.08
N PHE A 44 -17.62 5.10 2.77
CA PHE A 44 -18.86 4.54 3.29
C PHE A 44 -19.50 5.38 4.40
N ILE A 45 -18.70 6.02 5.26
CA ILE A 45 -19.23 6.96 6.26
C ILE A 45 -19.82 8.18 5.55
N GLY A 46 -19.17 8.70 4.51
CA GLY A 46 -19.67 9.81 3.71
C GLY A 46 -20.97 9.47 2.98
N ASP A 47 -21.00 8.34 2.28
CA ASP A 47 -22.18 7.86 1.55
C ASP A 47 -23.30 7.47 2.51
N GLY A 48 -23.01 6.75 3.59
CA GLY A 48 -24.01 6.37 4.59
C GLY A 48 -24.56 7.57 5.38
N LEU A 49 -23.74 8.59 5.65
CA LEU A 49 -24.20 9.84 6.24
C LEU A 49 -25.07 10.63 5.24
N ARG A 50 -24.70 10.63 3.95
CA ARG A 50 -25.49 11.27 2.91
C ARG A 50 -26.84 10.58 2.74
N ASP A 51 -26.89 9.27 2.69
CA ASP A 51 -28.13 8.50 2.54
C ASP A 51 -29.10 8.76 3.71
N ARG A 52 -28.55 8.88 4.93
CA ARG A 52 -29.33 9.24 6.14
C ARG A 52 -29.80 10.69 6.16
N LEU A 53 -29.05 11.62 5.56
CA LEU A 53 -29.42 13.03 5.46
C LEU A 53 -30.40 13.29 4.30
N ASP A 54 -30.23 12.59 3.17
CA ASP A 54 -31.09 12.70 1.98
C ASP A 54 -32.47 12.09 2.22
N SER A 55 -32.56 11.05 3.06
CA SER A 55 -33.83 10.49 3.58
C SER A 55 -34.75 11.52 4.27
N ARG A 56 -34.28 12.74 4.56
CA ARG A 56 -35.06 13.81 5.21
C ARG A 56 -35.62 14.85 4.23
N HIS A 57 -35.33 14.73 2.92
CA HIS A 57 -35.78 15.70 1.92
C HIS A 57 -36.97 15.21 1.08
N ASP A 58 -37.26 13.91 1.09
CA ASP A 58 -38.40 13.28 0.39
C ASP A 58 -39.63 13.08 1.31
N SER A 59 -40.02 14.08 2.10
CA SER A 59 -41.28 14.07 2.89
C SER A 59 -42.19 15.24 2.53
#